data_AF-A0A5P6PE91-F1
#
_entry.id   AF-A0A5P6PE91-F1
#
_cell.length_a   1.000
_cell.length_b   1.000
_cell.length_c   1.000
_cell.angle_alpha   90.00
_cell.angle_beta   90.00
_cell.angle_gamma   90.00
#
_symmetry.space_group_name_H-M   'P 1'
#
loop_
_entity.id
_entity.type
_entity.pdbx_description
1 polymer ?
#
loop_
_entity_poly.entity_id
_entity_poly.type
_entity_poly.pdbx_seq_one_letter_code
_entity_poly.pdbx_strand_id
1 'polypeptide(L)' 'MPNAIEQIVNAYVRLKNRRGLDALMMHRQRLAVDLKSKSGYDFSLPIGQIDEEIAIIEEGLSRLKAESADPGATHPV' A
#
# COMPACT_ATOMS: atom_id res chain seq x y z
N MET A 1 4.97 13.00 -10.65
CA MET A 1 3.52 12.90 -10.90
C MET A 1 2.94 12.16 -9.71
N PRO A 2 1.84 12.61 -9.08
CA PRO A 2 1.27 11.88 -7.95
C PRO A 2 0.90 10.49 -8.45
N ASN A 3 1.48 9.44 -7.85
CA ASN A 3 1.22 8.09 -8.30
C ASN A 3 -0.26 7.79 -8.04
N ALA A 4 -0.98 7.28 -9.05
CA ALA A 4 -2.39 6.93 -8.88
C ALA A 4 -2.61 5.99 -7.67
N ILE A 5 -1.60 5.17 -7.36
CA ILE A 5 -1.55 4.30 -6.19
C ILE A 5 -1.64 5.08 -4.87
N GLU A 6 -0.97 6.22 -4.73
CA GLU A 6 -0.99 7.02 -3.49
C GLU A 6 -2.39 7.54 -3.22
N GLN A 7 -3.08 8.02 -4.26
CA GLN A 7 -4.46 8.51 -4.13
C GLN A 7 -5.42 7.39 -3.71
N ILE A 8 -5.25 6.20 -4.29
CA ILE A 8 -6.02 5.01 -3.94
C ILE A 8 -5.75 4.60 -2.50
N VAL A 9 -4.49 4.52 -2.09
CA VAL A 9 -4.07 4.19 -0.72
C VAL A 9 -4.62 5.20 0.27
N ASN A 10 -4.49 6.49 -0.02
CA ASN A 10 -5.04 7.57 0.82
C ASN A 10 -6.55 7.43 0.99
N ALA A 11 -7.29 7.13 -0.08
CA ALA A 11 -8.73 6.87 0.00
C ALA A 11 -9.03 5.67 0.91
N TYR A 12 -8.30 4.55 0.80
CA TYR A 12 -8.51 3.40 1.68
C TYR A 12 -8.18 3.69 3.15
N VAL A 13 -7.12 4.47 3.43
CA VAL A 13 -6.76 4.91 4.78
C VAL A 13 -7.88 5.78 5.36
N ARG A 14 -8.38 6.76 4.61
CA ARG A 14 -9.52 7.61 5.02
C ARG A 14 -10.79 6.82 5.27
N LEU A 15 -11.04 5.78 4.48
CA LEU A 15 -12.17 4.86 4.66
C LEU A 15 -11.93 3.82 5.78
N LYS A 16 -10.79 3.87 6.47
CA LYS A 16 -10.32 2.90 7.47
C LYS A 16 -10.39 1.45 7.00
N ASN A 17 -10.28 1.25 5.69
CA ASN A 17 -10.47 -0.04 5.07
C ASN A 17 -9.14 -0.79 4.98
N ARG A 18 -8.71 -1.29 6.15
CA ARG A 18 -7.48 -2.07 6.29
C ARG A 18 -7.47 -3.32 5.42
N ARG A 19 -8.62 -4.01 5.34
CA ARG A 19 -8.78 -5.21 4.51
C ARG A 19 -8.55 -4.93 3.02
N GLY A 20 -9.03 -3.79 2.53
CA GLY A 20 -8.81 -3.36 1.14
C GLY A 20 -7.34 -3.11 0.84
N LEU A 21 -6.63 -2.44 1.75
CA LEU A 21 -5.18 -2.23 1.63
C LEU A 21 -4.39 -3.54 1.69
N ASP A 22 -4.75 -4.45 2.59
CA ASP A 22 -4.11 -5.75 2.73
C ASP A 22 -4.28 -6.60 1.46
N ALA A 23 -5.48 -6.61 0.87
CA ALA A 23 -5.76 -7.27 -0.40
C ALA A 23 -4.98 -6.63 -1.57
N LEU A 24 -4.86 -5.30 -1.60
CA LEU A 24 -4.08 -4.59 -2.60
C LEU A 24 -2.59 -4.93 -2.48
N MET A 25 -2.06 -4.99 -1.26
CA MET A 25 -0.68 -5.39 -0.98
C MET A 25 -0.39 -6.83 -1.44
N MET A 26 -1.27 -7.78 -1.09
CA MET A 26 -1.13 -9.17 -1.53
C MET A 26 -1.14 -9.29 -3.06
N HIS A 27 -2.02 -8.53 -3.73
CA HIS A 27 -2.09 -8.53 -5.18
C HIS A 27 -0.78 -8.01 -5.81
N ARG A 28 -0.23 -6.91 -5.29
CA ARG A 28 1.02 -6.31 -5.78
C ARG A 28 2.23 -7.19 -5.51
N GLN A 29 2.36 -7.76 -4.32
CA GLN A 29 3.44 -8.72 -4.03
C GLN A 29 3.38 -9.95 -4.93
N ARG A 30 2.18 -10.51 -5.16
CA ARG A 30 2.03 -11.66 -6.05
C ARG A 30 2.46 -11.32 -7.47
N LEU A 31 2.10 -10.13 -7.96
CA LEU A 31 2.52 -9.63 -9.27
C LEU A 31 4.04 -9.49 -9.36
N ALA A 32 4.69 -8.95 -8.31
CA ALA A 32 6.15 -8.83 -8.25
C ALA A 32 6.85 -10.19 -8.29
N VAL A 33 6.35 -11.19 -7.55
CA VAL A 33 6.89 -12.55 -7.52
C VAL A 33 6.71 -13.24 -8.88
N ASP A 34 5.56 -13.06 -9.52
CA ASP A 34 5.27 -13.62 -10.85
C ASP A 34 6.19 -13.02 -11.91
N LEU A 35 6.40 -11.70 -11.87
CA LEU A 35 7.33 -10.99 -12.75
C LEU A 35 8.79 -11.37 -12.50
N LYS A 36 9.21 -11.52 -11.24
CA LYS A 36 10.56 -12.00 -10.88
C LYS A 36 10.80 -13.44 -11.33
N SER A 37 9.74 -14.25 -11.39
CA SER A 37 9.79 -15.64 -11.88
C SER A 37 9.83 -15.73 -13.41
N LYS A 38 9.39 -14.68 -14.12
CA LYS A 38 9.41 -14.62 -15.58
C LYS A 38 10.80 -14.21 -16.08
N SER A 39 11.59 -15.19 -16.51
CA SER A 39 12.88 -14.93 -17.17
C SER A 39 12.69 -14.67 -18.67
N GLY A 40 13.44 -13.72 -19.23
CA GLY A 40 13.50 -13.48 -20.69
C GLY A 40 13.20 -12.05 -21.15
N TYR A 41 12.85 -11.14 -20.25
CA TYR A 41 12.69 -9.70 -20.54
C TYR A 41 13.22 -8.86 -19.38
N ASP A 42 13.62 -7.63 -19.66
CA ASP A 42 14.12 -6.71 -18.63
C ASP A 42 12.94 -6.12 -17.85
N PHE A 43 12.48 -6.88 -16.86
CA PHE A 43 11.42 -6.47 -15.94
C PHE A 43 11.92 -5.56 -14.82
N SER A 44 13.19 -5.12 -14.83
CA SER A 44 13.77 -4.28 -13.77
C SER A 44 12.96 -3.00 -13.54
N LEU A 45 12.46 -2.38 -14.61
CA LEU A 45 11.65 -1.16 -14.55
C LEU A 45 10.25 -1.41 -13.93
N PRO A 46 9.42 -2.35 -14.43
CA PRO A 46 8.11 -2.63 -13.83
C PRO A 46 8.22 -3.26 -12.43
N ILE A 47 9.25 -4.06 -12.14
CA ILE A 47 9.49 -4.58 -10.78
C ILE A 47 9.76 -3.42 -9.82
N GLY A 48 10.62 -2.46 -10.20
CA GLY A 48 10.88 -1.27 -9.38
C GLY A 48 9.64 -0.42 -9.12
N GLN A 49 8.77 -0.27 -10.13
CA GLN A 49 7.49 0.42 -9.95
C GLN A 49 6.57 -0.31 -8.97
N ILE A 50 6.50 -1.64 -9.03
CA ILE A 50 5.68 -2.42 -8.10
C ILE A 50 6.26 -2.37 -6.68
N ASP A 51 7.59 -2.41 -6.52
CA ASP A 51 8.23 -2.26 -5.21
C ASP A 51 7.94 -0.86 -4.62
N GLU A 52 7.93 0.20 -5.43
CA GLU A 52 7.51 1.55 -5.00
C GLU A 52 6.02 1.60 -4.60
N GLU A 53 5.14 0.97 -5.39
CA GLU A 53 3.73 0.86 -5.05
C GLU A 53 3.49 0.10 -3.73
N ILE A 54 4.24 -0.98 -3.48
CA ILE A 54 4.18 -1.74 -2.23
C ILE A 54 4.57 -0.86 -1.06
N ALA A 55 5.67 -0.11 -1.16
CA ALA A 55 6.13 0.79 -0.10
C ALA A 55 5.06 1.83 0.27
N ILE A 56 4.37 2.40 -0.73
CA ILE A 56 3.27 3.35 -0.52
C ILE A 56 2.09 2.69 0.21
N ILE A 57 1.73 1.46 -0.17
CA ILE A 57 0.64 0.71 0.47
C ILE A 57 0.99 0.37 1.93
N GLU A 58 2.23 -0.02 2.20
CA GLU A 58 2.73 -0.29 3.55
C GLU A 58 2.70 0.96 4.42
N GLU A 59 3.12 2.11 3.89
CA GLU A 59 3.04 3.38 4.61
C GLU A 59 1.59 3.72 4.95
N GLY A 60 0.66 3.54 4.00
CA GLY A 60 -0.77 3.70 4.23
C GLY A 60 -1.32 2.78 5.33
N LEU A 61 -0.94 1.50 5.32
CA LEU A 61 -1.31 0.54 6.37
C LEU A 61 -0.74 0.94 7.74
N SER A 62 0.50 1.39 7.78
CA SER A 62 1.16 1.84 9.00
C SER A 62 0.48 3.08 9.58
N ARG A 63 0.11 4.02 8.72
CA ARG A 63 -0.67 5.22 9.10
C ARG A 63 -2.06 4.87 9.59
N LEU A 64 -2.76 3.96 8.93
CA LEU A 64 -4.06 3.46 9.38
C LEU A 64 -3.95 2.75 10.73
N LYS A 65 -2.89 1.97 10.94
CA LYS A 65 -2.62 1.30 12.21
C LYS A 65 -2.34 2.31 13.32
N ALA A 66 -1.55 3.35 13.05
CA ALA A 66 -1.30 4.45 13.98
C ALA A 66 -2.59 5.21 14.33
N GLU A 67 -3.43 5.52 13.34
CA GLU A 67 -4.73 6.20 13.55
C GLU A 67 -5.74 5.32 14.31
N SER A 68 -5.68 3.99 14.14
CA SER A 68 -6.48 3.04 14.93
C SER A 68 -5.93 2.79 16.34
N ALA A 69 -4.65 3.09 16.57
CA ALA A 69 -3.96 2.92 17.84
C ALA A 69 -3.99 4.18 18.72
N ASP A 70 -4.75 5.21 18.32
CA ASP A 70 -5.05 6.37 19.14
C ASP A 70 -6.41 6.20 19.85
N PRO A 71 -6.45 5.73 21.11
CA PRO A 71 -7.60 5.90 21.99
C PRO A 71 -7.61 7.28 22.69
N GLY A 72 -6.91 8.27 22.13
CA GLY A 72 -6.48 9.50 22.80
C GLY A 72 -7.30 10.75 22.48
N ALA A 73 -8.56 10.63 22.08
CA ALA A 73 -9.50 11.75 22.09
C ALA A 73 -10.21 11.84 23.46
N THR A 74 -9.46 12.01 24.55
CA THR A 74 -10.01 12.62 25.76
C THR A 74 -10.26 14.09 25.47
N HIS A 75 -11.48 14.41 25.06
CA HIS A 75 -12.06 15.75 25.21
C HIS A 75 -12.17 16.05 26.72
N PRO A 76 -11.50 17.08 27.26
CA PRO A 76 -11.95 17.69 28.50
C PRO A 76 -12.98 18.78 28.18
N VAL A 77 -14.07 18.78 28.95
CA VAL A 77 -15.10 19.84 28.98
C VAL A 77 -14.66 20.98 29.89
#